data_AF-A0A223D1G4-F1
#
_entry.id   AF-A0A223D1G4-F1
#
_cell.length_a   1.000
_cell.length_b   1.000
_cell.length_c   1.000
_cell.angle_alpha   90.00
_cell.angle_beta   90.00
_cell.angle_gamma   90.00
#
_symmetry.space_group_name_H-M   'P 1'
#
loop_
_entity.id
_entity.type
_entity.pdbx_description
1 polymer ?
#
loop_
_entity_poly.entity_id
_entity_poly.type
_entity_poly.pdbx_seq_one_letter_code
_entity_poly.pdbx_strand_id
1 'polypeptide(L)' 'MKMTISEAIDYLEAKGFMVKGYDFPEGESSAGEPACAKQYRVLQGDYDTGMLVSSQLIEVATRMKAH' A
#
# COMPACT_ATOMS: atom_id res chain seq x y z
N MET A 1 -4.89 4.13 -18.05
CA MET A 1 -3.89 3.20 -17.45
C MET A 1 -4.31 2.91 -16.03
N LYS A 2 -4.40 1.64 -15.61
CA LYS A 2 -4.65 1.30 -14.21
C LYS A 2 -3.33 1.46 -13.44
N MET A 3 -3.35 2.24 -12.36
CA MET A 3 -2.20 2.42 -11.47
C MET A 3 -1.87 1.09 -10.79
N THR A 4 -0.59 0.71 -10.78
CA THR A 4 -0.13 -0.50 -10.07
C THR A 4 0.06 -0.23 -8.57
N ILE A 5 0.19 -1.29 -7.77
CA ILE A 5 0.42 -1.15 -6.32
C ILE A 5 1.74 -0.43 -6.04
N SER A 6 2.80 -0.75 -6.79
CA SER A 6 4.11 -0.11 -6.64
C SER A 6 4.05 1.37 -6.97
N GLU A 7 3.33 1.76 -8.03
CA GLU A 7 3.12 3.19 -8.35
C GLU A 7 2.32 3.90 -7.25
N ALA A 8 1.32 3.23 -6.65
CA ALA A 8 0.53 3.80 -5.57
C ALA A 8 1.36 4.05 -4.32
N ILE A 9 2.23 3.09 -3.96
CA ILE A 9 3.18 3.23 -2.85
C ILE A 9 4.13 4.39 -3.13
N ASP A 10 4.81 4.39 -4.27
CA ASP A 10 5.78 5.42 -4.65
C ASP A 10 5.16 6.83 -4.65
N TYR A 11 3.93 6.96 -5.18
CA TYR A 11 3.20 8.22 -5.15
C TYR A 11 2.88 8.70 -3.73
N LEU A 12 2.43 7.80 -2.85
CA LEU A 12 2.12 8.12 -1.46
C LEU A 12 3.40 8.49 -0.69
N GLU A 13 4.49 7.75 -0.88
CA GLU A 13 5.78 8.05 -0.28
C GLU A 13 6.36 9.39 -0.76
N ALA A 14 6.26 9.69 -2.05
CA ALA A 14 6.65 10.98 -2.61
C ALA A 14 5.83 12.16 -2.06
N LYS A 15 4.59 11.91 -1.62
CA LYS A 15 3.73 12.89 -0.94
C LYS A 15 4.00 13.01 0.57
N GLY A 16 4.96 12.24 1.09
CA GLY A 16 5.34 12.23 2.50
C GLY A 16 4.48 11.33 3.38
N PHE A 17 3.77 10.36 2.80
CA PHE A 17 3.12 9.29 3.56
C PHE A 17 4.08 8.12 3.74
N MET A 18 4.09 7.50 4.91
CA MET A 18 4.80 6.25 5.14
C MET A 18 3.88 5.07 4.86
N VAL A 19 4.24 4.22 3.89
CA VAL A 19 3.46 3.03 3.54
C VAL A 19 4.13 1.78 4.07
N LYS A 20 3.44 1.02 4.92
CA LYS A 20 3.94 -0.24 5.49
C LYS A 20 3.15 -1.42 4.95
N GLY A 21 3.83 -2.37 4.33
CA GLY A 21 3.24 -3.65 3.94
C GLY A 21 3.19 -4.63 5.11
N TYR A 22 2.07 -5.31 5.27
CA TYR A 22 1.86 -6.41 6.21
C TYR A 22 1.44 -7.65 5.42
N ASP A 23 2.19 -8.73 5.61
CA ASP A 23 1.69 -10.06 5.30
C ASP A 23 0.88 -10.57 6.48
N PHE A 24 -0.09 -11.46 6.24
CA PHE A 24 -0.83 -12.06 7.36
C PHE A 24 0.18 -12.81 8.25
N PRO A 25 0.03 -12.79 9.59
CA PRO A 25 0.92 -13.51 10.46
C PRO A 25 0.90 -15.00 10.10
N GLU A 26 2.02 -15.44 9.54
CA GLU A 26 2.54 -16.81 9.47
C GLU A 26 1.52 -17.89 9.08
N GLY A 27 1.19 -17.91 7.79
CA GLY A 27 0.75 -19.11 7.10
C GLY A 27 1.60 -19.31 5.85
N GLU A 28 2.80 -19.87 6.05
CA GLU A 28 3.65 -20.44 4.98
C GLU A 28 4.13 -19.43 3.92
N SER A 29 5.21 -18.70 4.22
CA SER A 29 6.03 -18.04 3.20
C SER A 29 6.71 -19.11 2.34
N SER A 30 6.03 -19.57 1.28
CA SER A 30 6.69 -20.28 0.20
C SER A 30 7.64 -19.32 -0.51
N ALA A 31 8.93 -19.52 -0.28
CA ALA A 31 10.02 -18.78 -0.91
C ALA A 31 9.92 -18.90 -2.44
N GLY A 32 9.47 -17.84 -3.12
CA GLY A 32 9.47 -17.83 -4.59
C GLY A 32 8.63 -16.74 -5.26
N GLU A 33 7.63 -16.18 -4.58
CA GLU A 33 6.84 -15.08 -5.14
C GLU A 33 7.38 -13.72 -4.67
N PRO A 34 7.37 -12.67 -5.50
CA PRO A 34 7.63 -11.33 -5.02
C PRO A 34 6.56 -11.05 -3.96
N ALA A 35 6.98 -10.94 -2.69
CA ALA A 35 6.11 -10.82 -1.53
C ALA A 35 5.32 -9.49 -1.62
N CYS A 36 4.26 -9.48 -2.41
CA CYS A 36 3.28 -8.42 -2.43
C CYS A 36 2.52 -8.55 -1.12
N ALA A 37 2.74 -7.61 -0.20
CA ALA A 37 2.05 -7.60 1.07
C ALA A 37 0.53 -7.66 0.86
N LYS A 38 -0.16 -8.53 1.60
CA LYS A 38 -1.61 -8.67 1.46
C LYS A 38 -2.37 -7.44 1.95
N GLN A 39 -1.80 -6.70 2.89
CA GLN A 39 -2.34 -5.47 3.44
C GLN A 39 -1.26 -4.39 3.53
N TYR A 40 -1.69 -3.13 3.50
CA TYR A 40 -0.86 -1.94 3.55
C TYR A 40 -1.43 -0.95 4.54
N ARG A 41 -0.58 -0.25 5.28
CA ARG A 41 -0.98 0.82 6.20
C ARG A 41 -0.31 2.10 5.77
N VAL A 42 -1.07 3.17 5.63
CA VAL A 42 -0.57 4.50 5.25
C VAL A 42 -0.62 5.40 6.47
N LEU A 43 0.55 5.96 6.80
CA LEU A 43 0.77 6.78 7.99
C LEU A 43 1.28 8.17 7.59
N GLN A 44 0.73 9.23 8.14
CA GLN A 44 1.26 10.59 7.99
C GLN A 44 0.95 11.43 9.25
N GLY A 45 1.95 11.61 10.12
CA GLY A 45 1.73 12.24 11.43
C GLY A 45 0.72 11.43 12.24
N ASP A 46 -0.35 12.06 12.71
CA ASP A 46 -1.48 11.42 13.40
C ASP A 46 -2.48 10.73 12.46
N TYR A 47 -2.33 10.90 11.13
CA TYR A 47 -3.18 10.24 10.16
C TYR A 47 -2.77 8.78 9.97
N ASP A 48 -3.72 7.88 10.23
CA ASP A 48 -3.57 6.44 10.01
C ASP A 48 -4.78 5.90 9.25
N THR A 49 -4.55 5.29 8.09
CA THR A 49 -5.63 4.67 7.30
C THR A 49 -6.08 3.32 7.85
N GLY A 50 -5.35 2.77 8.83
CA GLY A 50 -5.48 1.36 9.19
C GLY A 50 -5.01 0.43 8.06
N MET A 51 -5.35 -0.86 8.18
CA MET A 51 -4.98 -1.88 7.19
C MET A 51 -5.88 -1.78 5.94
N LEU A 52 -5.27 -1.40 4.83
CA LEU A 52 -5.87 -1.36 3.49
C LEU A 52 -5.43 -2.57 2.68
N VAL A 53 -6.32 -3.16 1.88
CA VAL A 53 -5.90 -4.11 0.85
C VAL A 53 -5.29 -3.38 -0.35
N SER A 54 -4.51 -4.08 -1.18
CA SER A 54 -3.82 -3.50 -2.34
C SER A 54 -4.74 -2.66 -3.24
N SER A 55 -5.95 -3.14 -3.52
CA SER A 55 -6.95 -2.42 -4.33
C SER A 55 -7.39 -1.09 -3.71
N GLN A 56 -7.52 -1.04 -2.37
CA GLN A 56 -7.90 0.19 -1.66
C GLN A 56 -6.76 1.20 -1.64
N LEU A 57 -5.52 0.75 -1.45
CA LEU A 57 -4.34 1.62 -1.54
C LEU A 57 -4.26 2.28 -2.93
N ILE A 58 -4.45 1.49 -3.99
CA ILE A 58 -4.45 1.97 -5.36
C ILE A 58 -5.57 2.99 -5.58
N GLU A 59 -6.77 2.74 -5.05
CA GLU A 59 -7.90 3.67 -5.15
C GLU A 59 -7.59 5.00 -4.45
N VAL A 60 -7.05 4.96 -3.22
CA VAL A 60 -6.66 6.16 -2.47
C VAL A 60 -5.63 6.97 -3.26
N ALA A 61 -4.55 6.34 -3.71
CA ALA A 61 -3.50 7.02 -4.48
C ALA A 61 -4.04 7.60 -5.81
N THR A 62 -4.93 6.86 -6.50
CA THR A 62 -5.55 7.32 -7.74
C THR A 62 -6.44 8.54 -7.50
N ARG A 63 -7.26 8.52 -6.44
CA ARG A 63 -8.14 9.65 -6.09
C ARG A 63 -7.34 10.87 -5.67
N MET A 64 -6.24 10.69 -4.95
CA MET A 64 -5.33 11.77 -4.57
C MET A 64 -4.57 12.37 -5.75
N LYS A 65 -4.21 11.56 -6.75
CA LYS A 65 -3.51 12.03 -7.96
C LYS A 65 -4.43 12.77 -8.94
N ALA A 66 -5.74 12.52 -8.89
CA ALA A 66 -6.73 13.20 -9.71
C ALA A 66 -7.13 14.59 -9.18
N HIS A 67 -6.66 14.98 -7.99
CA HIS A 67 -6.86 16.28 -7.35
C HIS A 67 -5.54 17.04 -7.22
#